data_AF-A0A6I3ZVR1-F1
#
_entry.id   AF-A0A6I3ZVR1-F1
#
_cell.length_a   1.000
_cell.length_b   1.000
_cell.length_c   1.000
_cell.angle_alpha   90.00
_cell.angle_beta   90.00
_cell.angle_gamma   90.00
#
_symmetry.space_group_name_H-M   'P 1'
#
loop_
_entity.id
_entity.type
_entity.pdbx_description
1 polymer ?
#
loop_
_entity_poly.entity_id
_entity_poly.type
_entity_poly.pdbx_seq_one_letter_code
_entity_poly.pdbx_strand_id
1 'polypeptide(L)'
;MPETGAADYLPAEITIPALRDAASTCHGCGLYQHAEQTVFGTGDDAAAIMLVGEQPGDVEDRRGQPFVGPAGRLLDRALTDARP
;
A
#
# COMPACT_ATOMS: atom_id res chain seq x y z
N MET A 1 -13.20 17.32 10.40
CA MET A 1 -13.11 17.97 9.08
C MET A 1 -13.92 17.12 8.12
N PRO A 2 -14.66 17.65 7.12
CA PRO A 2 -15.31 16.78 6.16
C PRO A 2 -14.20 16.09 5.36
N GLU A 3 -14.06 14.78 5.57
CA GLU A 3 -13.13 13.96 4.81
C GLU A 3 -13.73 13.76 3.44
N THR A 4 -13.16 14.38 2.41
CA THR A 4 -13.63 14.24 1.02
C THR A 4 -13.20 12.90 0.39
N GLY A 5 -12.46 12.08 1.16
CA GLY A 5 -11.97 10.77 0.74
C GLY A 5 -10.76 10.88 -0.18
N ALA A 6 -10.25 9.73 -0.63
CA ALA A 6 -9.07 9.68 -1.50
C ALA A 6 -9.37 10.03 -2.97
N ALA A 7 -10.64 10.16 -3.36
CA ALA A 7 -11.04 10.40 -4.76
C ALA A 7 -10.49 11.73 -5.31
N ASP A 8 -10.44 12.76 -4.47
CA ASP A 8 -9.91 14.09 -4.83
C ASP A 8 -8.41 14.08 -5.12
N TYR A 9 -7.71 13.03 -4.70
CA TYR A 9 -6.29 12.85 -4.91
C TYR A 9 -5.98 12.01 -6.15
N LEU A 10 -6.98 11.46 -6.84
CA LEU A 10 -6.71 10.62 -8.02
C LEU A 10 -6.10 11.47 -9.15
N PRO A 11 -5.02 10.99 -9.80
CA PRO A 11 -4.44 11.66 -10.94
C PRO A 11 -5.36 11.56 -12.16
N ALA A 12 -5.23 12.50 -13.10
CA ALA A 12 -5.99 12.46 -14.35
C ALA A 12 -5.68 11.22 -15.20
N GLU A 13 -4.43 10.75 -15.18
CA GLU A 13 -3.98 9.52 -15.84
C GLU A 13 -3.75 8.42 -14.80
N ILE A 14 -4.48 7.30 -14.97
CA ILE A 14 -4.41 6.17 -14.04
C ILE A 14 -3.30 5.21 -14.48
N THR A 15 -2.08 5.49 -14.00
CA THR A 15 -0.91 4.61 -14.12
C THR A 15 -0.37 4.26 -12.74
N ILE A 16 0.30 3.12 -12.57
CA ILE A 16 0.86 2.73 -11.26
C ILE A 16 1.84 3.77 -10.69
N PRO A 17 2.76 4.36 -11.48
CA PRO A 17 3.60 5.45 -10.99
C PRO A 17 2.80 6.69 -10.57
N ALA A 18 1.84 7.15 -11.38
CA ALA A 18 1.03 8.32 -11.06
C ALA A 18 0.18 8.11 -9.80
N LEU A 19 -0.39 6.91 -9.63
CA LEU A 19 -1.15 6.56 -8.43
C LEU A 19 -0.26 6.50 -7.17
N ARG A 20 0.99 6.01 -7.30
CA ARG A 20 1.96 6.00 -6.20
C ARG A 20 2.28 7.41 -5.74
N ASP A 21 2.57 8.30 -6.67
CA ASP A 21 2.87 9.69 -6.38
C ASP A 21 1.67 10.39 -5.73
N ALA A 22 0.48 10.17 -6.29
CA ALA A 22 -0.74 10.77 -5.77
C ALA A 22 -1.07 10.29 -4.34
N ALA A 23 -0.97 8.98 -4.09
CA ALA A 23 -1.17 8.40 -2.76
C ALA A 23 -0.21 8.98 -1.71
N SER A 24 1.04 9.25 -2.09
CA SER A 24 2.05 9.84 -1.18
C SER A 24 1.69 11.23 -0.64
N THR A 25 0.74 11.91 -1.29
CA THR A 25 0.25 13.24 -0.92
C THR A 25 -1.19 13.24 -0.41
N CYS A 26 -1.78 12.05 -0.22
CA CYS A 26 -3.17 11.91 0.14
C CYS A 26 -3.44 12.35 1.59
N HIS A 27 -4.30 13.36 1.75
CA HIS A 27 -4.86 13.78 3.04
C HIS A 27 -6.38 13.55 3.10
N GLY A 28 -6.90 12.59 2.33
CA GLY A 28 -8.32 12.28 2.23
C GLY A 28 -8.94 11.70 3.50
N CYS A 29 -8.13 11.30 4.50
CA CYS A 29 -8.56 10.93 5.84
C CYS A 29 -7.50 11.22 6.90
N GLY A 30 -7.83 11.28 8.19
CA GLY A 30 -6.90 11.64 9.27
C GLY A 30 -5.69 10.72 9.49
N LEU A 31 -5.59 9.56 8.82
CA LEU A 31 -4.49 8.60 9.00
C LEU A 31 -3.12 9.17 8.60
N TYR A 32 -3.06 10.09 7.64
CA TYR A 32 -1.79 10.70 7.20
C TYR A 32 -1.08 11.48 8.31
N GLN A 33 -1.81 11.91 9.35
CA GLN A 33 -1.27 12.77 10.41
C GLN A 33 -0.32 12.03 11.35
N HIS A 34 -0.42 10.71 11.40
CA HIS A 34 0.30 9.88 12.36
C HIS A 34 1.15 8.79 11.73
N ALA A 35 0.96 8.50 10.44
CA ALA A 35 1.87 7.65 9.69
C ALA A 35 3.20 8.38 9.39
N GLU A 36 4.31 7.66 9.33
CA GLU A 36 5.57 8.21 8.84
C GLU A 36 5.49 8.47 7.33
N GLN A 37 4.87 7.57 6.57
CA GLN A 37 4.71 7.71 5.13
C GLN A 37 3.61 6.80 4.57
N THR A 38 3.20 7.07 3.33
CA THR A 38 2.34 6.14 2.59
C THR A 38 3.10 4.86 2.24
N VAL A 39 2.49 3.70 2.50
CA VAL A 39 2.97 2.41 1.98
C VAL A 39 2.08 1.99 0.82
N PHE A 40 2.54 2.26 -0.41
CA PHE A 40 1.84 1.87 -1.62
C PHE A 40 2.13 0.41 -2.00
N GLY A 41 1.31 -0.17 -2.88
CA GLY A 41 1.54 -1.52 -3.39
C GLY A 41 2.87 -1.68 -4.13
N THR A 42 3.40 -2.90 -4.16
CA THR A 42 4.61 -3.26 -4.90
C THR A 42 4.36 -4.57 -5.65
N GLY A 43 5.04 -4.78 -6.79
CA GLY A 43 4.87 -5.97 -7.60
C GLY A 43 5.15 -5.71 -9.06
N ASP A 44 4.91 -6.74 -9.87
CA ASP A 44 4.87 -6.65 -11.33
C ASP A 44 3.50 -6.10 -11.76
N ASP A 45 3.49 -5.07 -12.60
CA ASP A 45 2.27 -4.48 -13.17
C ASP A 45 1.49 -5.50 -14.02
N ALA A 46 2.15 -6.58 -14.48
CA ALA A 46 1.56 -7.70 -15.20
C ALA A 46 1.26 -8.93 -14.30
N ALA A 47 1.36 -8.81 -12.97
CA ALA A 47 1.09 -9.92 -12.06
C ALA A 47 -0.34 -10.46 -12.23
N ALA A 48 -0.48 -11.78 -12.34
CA ALA A 48 -1.78 -12.43 -12.48
C ALA A 48 -2.61 -12.43 -11.18
N ILE A 49 -1.97 -12.19 -10.03
CA ILE A 49 -2.59 -12.18 -8.71
C ILE A 49 -2.12 -10.94 -7.96
N MET A 50 -3.07 -10.20 -7.39
CA MET A 50 -2.84 -9.12 -6.44
C MET A 50 -3.32 -9.56 -5.05
N LEU A 51 -2.51 -9.31 -4.02
CA LEU A 51 -2.85 -9.58 -2.63
C LEU A 51 -3.10 -8.24 -1.92
N VAL A 52 -4.23 -8.12 -1.24
CA VAL A 52 -4.65 -6.91 -0.51
C VAL A 52 -4.76 -7.23 0.97
N GLY A 53 -3.96 -6.55 1.80
CA GLY A 53 -4.03 -6.61 3.27
C GLY A 53 -4.97 -5.56 3.84
N GLU A 54 -4.92 -5.38 5.17
CA GLU A 54 -5.73 -4.37 5.87
C GLU A 54 -5.11 -2.96 5.78
N GLN A 55 -3.97 -2.76 6.45
CA GLN A 55 -3.24 -1.49 6.51
C GLN A 55 -1.76 -1.76 6.82
N PRO A 56 -0.86 -0.78 6.59
CA PRO A 56 0.54 -0.91 6.98
C PRO A 56 0.70 -1.00 8.50
N GLY A 57 1.55 -1.91 8.96
CA GLY A 57 1.99 -1.94 10.36
C GLY A 57 3.21 -1.05 10.60
N ASP A 58 3.69 -1.05 11.85
CA ASP A 58 4.84 -0.25 12.30
C ASP A 58 6.16 -0.55 11.53
N VAL A 59 6.35 -1.78 11.04
CA VAL A 59 7.54 -2.11 10.23
C VAL A 59 7.38 -1.65 8.79
N GLU A 60 6.17 -1.82 8.23
CA GLU A 60 5.82 -1.39 6.88
C GLU A 60 5.90 0.14 6.76
N ASP A 61 5.30 0.87 7.69
CA ASP A 61 5.28 2.35 7.73
C ASP A 61 6.70 2.92 7.73
N ARG A 62 7.56 2.46 8.65
CA ARG A 62 8.97 2.88 8.69
C ARG A 62 9.77 2.52 7.44
N ARG A 63 9.40 1.46 6.72
CA ARG A 63 10.16 0.97 5.55
C ARG A 63 9.59 1.44 4.23
N GLY A 64 8.38 1.98 4.19
CA GLY A 64 7.69 2.32 2.95
C GLY A 64 7.37 1.09 2.07
N GLN A 65 7.27 -0.11 2.66
CA GLN A 65 7.09 -1.37 1.92
C GLN A 65 6.01 -2.25 2.55
N PRO A 66 5.11 -2.87 1.76
CA PRO A 66 4.06 -3.74 2.29
C PRO A 66 4.62 -5.11 2.70
N PHE A 67 4.01 -5.75 3.70
CA PHE A 67 4.30 -7.12 4.13
C PHE A 67 5.78 -7.42 4.46
N VAL A 68 6.47 -6.53 5.15
CA VAL A 68 7.89 -6.71 5.53
C VAL A 68 8.10 -7.06 7.00
N GLY A 69 7.04 -7.00 7.80
CA GLY A 69 6.98 -7.37 9.21
C GLY A 69 6.74 -8.87 9.46
N PRO A 70 6.44 -9.26 10.72
CA PRO A 70 6.23 -10.67 11.07
C PRO A 70 5.12 -11.37 10.30
N ALA A 71 4.00 -10.67 10.06
CA ALA A 71 2.88 -11.21 9.27
C ALA A 71 3.27 -11.43 7.80
N GLY A 72 4.05 -10.52 7.22
CA GLY A 72 4.60 -10.68 5.87
C GLY A 72 5.49 -11.90 5.72
N ARG A 73 6.36 -12.17 6.70
CA ARG A 73 7.19 -13.39 6.71
C ARG A 73 6.35 -14.67 6.80
N LEU A 74 5.19 -14.63 7.45
CA LEU A 74 4.27 -15.77 7.48
C LEU A 74 3.59 -15.94 6.13
N LEU A 75 3.16 -14.83 5.50
CA LEU A 75 2.61 -14.83 4.15
C LEU A 75 3.61 -15.42 3.14
N ASP A 76 4.88 -15.02 3.20
CA ASP A 76 5.93 -15.55 2.31
C ASP A 76 6.09 -17.06 2.43
N ARG A 77 6.04 -17.60 3.66
CA ARG A 77 6.08 -19.05 3.90
C ARG A 77 4.86 -19.74 3.30
N ALA A 78 3.67 -19.22 3.54
CA ALA A 78 2.44 -19.78 2.99
C ALA A 78 2.43 -19.76 1.45
N LEU A 79 2.90 -18.68 0.82
CA LEU A 79 3.03 -18.58 -0.63
C LEU A 79 4.07 -19.57 -1.17
N THR A 80 5.17 -19.78 -0.45
CA THR A 80 6.19 -20.77 -0.80
C THR A 80 5.63 -22.18 -0.74
N ASP A 81 4.89 -22.51 0.31
CA ASP A 81 4.27 -23.83 0.53
C ASP A 81 3.14 -24.11 -0.49
N ALA A 82 2.49 -23.06 -0.98
CA ALA A 82 1.42 -23.16 -1.99
C ALA A 82 1.93 -23.20 -3.44
N ARG A 83 3.25 -23.17 -3.67
CA ARG A 83 3.80 -23.31 -5.02
C ARG A 83 3.52 -24.72 -5.56
N PRO A 84 3.11 -24.84 -6.83
CA PRO A 84 2.87 -26.13 -7.48
C PRO A 84 4.14 -26.96 -7.63
#